data_AF-A0A455ZF71-F1
#
_entry.id   AF-A0A455ZF71-F1
#
_cell.length_a   1.000
_cell.length_b   1.000
_cell.length_c   1.000
_cell.angle_alpha   90.00
_cell.angle_beta   90.00
_cell.angle_gamma   90.00
#
_symmetry.space_group_name_H-M   'P 1'
#
loop_
_entity.id
_entity.type
_entity.pdbx_description
1 polymer ?
#
loop_
_entity_poly.entity_id
_entity_poly.type
_entity_poly.pdbx_seq_one_letter_code
_entity_poly.pdbx_strand_id
1 'polypeptide(L)'
;MALDKLFEIDKDFYTRKWKPLEKDSGKVIFKYPIVSEEFPLYDYDWYLIVALEKADKVSTDRHLLTRELLLNYRNAIREGYNHQLDSALDGRFSYPRNKNTIQGIKSYIERIFKKQDEIRKEMLGES
;
A
#
# COMPACT_ATOMS: atom_id res chain seq x y z
N MET A 1 6.80 -5.19 30.19
CA MET A 1 6.14 -5.02 28.87
C MET A 1 6.14 -6.37 28.20
N ALA A 2 5.00 -6.90 27.73
CA ALA A 2 4.99 -8.18 27.01
C ALA A 2 5.82 -8.03 25.73
N LEU A 3 6.69 -9.02 25.42
CA LEU A 3 7.61 -9.00 24.27
C LEU A 3 6.87 -8.73 22.95
N ASP A 4 5.63 -9.21 22.85
CA ASP A 4 4.77 -9.07 21.67
C ASP A 4 4.44 -7.62 21.31
N LYS A 5 4.44 -6.70 22.30
CA LYS A 5 4.17 -5.28 22.04
C LYS A 5 5.33 -4.56 21.33
N LEU A 6 6.54 -5.13 21.34
CA LEU A 6 7.70 -4.54 20.64
C LEU A 6 7.59 -4.69 19.13
N PHE A 7 6.79 -5.65 18.67
CA PHE A 7 6.62 -5.98 17.25
C PHE A 7 5.21 -5.66 16.75
N GLU A 8 4.59 -4.68 17.39
CA GLU A 8 3.28 -4.15 17.05
C GLU A 8 3.38 -2.65 16.76
N ILE A 9 2.89 -2.24 15.60
CA ILE A 9 2.62 -0.84 15.28
C ILE A 9 1.13 -0.67 15.27
N ASP A 10 0.62 0.17 16.15
CA ASP A 10 -0.79 0.51 16.20
C ASP A 10 -1.04 1.94 15.72
N LYS A 11 -1.88 2.09 14.70
CA LYS A 11 -2.29 3.36 14.10
C LYS A 11 -3.81 3.47 14.13
N ASP A 12 -4.33 4.64 13.83
CA ASP A 12 -5.77 4.92 13.76
C ASP A 12 -6.50 4.12 12.67
N PHE A 13 -5.84 3.78 11.55
CA PHE A 13 -6.46 3.06 10.43
C PHE A 13 -5.95 1.62 10.19
N TYR A 14 -4.88 1.19 10.87
CA TYR A 14 -4.39 -0.18 10.84
C TYR A 14 -3.60 -0.56 12.10
N THR A 15 -3.43 -1.87 12.31
CA THR A 15 -2.44 -2.44 13.23
C THR A 15 -1.53 -3.37 12.45
N ARG A 16 -0.21 -3.24 12.56
CA ARG A 16 0.75 -4.17 11.98
C ARG A 16 1.42 -4.97 13.09
N LYS A 17 1.44 -6.29 12.94
CA LYS A 17 2.08 -7.23 13.86
C LYS A 17 3.08 -8.07 13.08
N TRP A 18 4.24 -8.35 13.66
CA TRP A 18 5.18 -9.34 13.12
C TRP A 18 5.80 -10.13 14.26
N LYS A 19 6.24 -11.35 13.99
CA LYS A 19 7.01 -12.14 14.95
C LYS A 19 8.36 -12.48 14.33
N PRO A 20 9.47 -11.89 14.80
CA PRO A 20 10.78 -12.04 14.16
C PRO A 20 11.27 -13.49 14.03
N LEU A 21 10.77 -14.39 14.87
CA LEU A 21 11.19 -15.80 14.91
C LEU A 21 10.28 -16.72 14.08
N GLU A 22 9.16 -16.21 13.56
CA GLU A 22 8.23 -16.96 12.72
C GLU A 22 8.26 -16.39 11.30
N LYS A 23 8.67 -17.21 10.33
CA LYS A 23 8.68 -16.84 8.91
C LYS A 23 7.26 -16.49 8.45
N ASP A 24 7.12 -15.44 7.63
CA ASP A 24 5.84 -15.00 7.05
C ASP A 24 4.73 -14.73 8.10
N SER A 25 5.13 -14.37 9.33
CA SER A 25 4.22 -14.09 10.44
C SER A 25 3.68 -12.66 10.46
N GLY A 26 4.12 -11.83 9.51
CA GLY A 26 3.64 -10.47 9.37
C GLY A 26 2.14 -10.46 9.09
N LYS A 27 1.41 -9.58 9.77
CA LYS A 27 0.01 -9.30 9.44
C LYS A 27 -0.34 -7.83 9.63
N VAL A 28 -1.26 -7.36 8.79
CA VAL A 28 -1.88 -6.04 8.87
C VAL A 28 -3.37 -6.25 9.14
N ILE A 29 -3.87 -5.60 10.19
CA ILE A 29 -5.29 -5.58 10.54
C ILE A 29 -5.81 -4.20 10.18
N PHE A 30 -6.68 -4.10 9.18
CA PHE A 30 -7.27 -2.81 8.79
C PHE A 30 -8.42 -2.45 9.74
N LYS A 31 -8.54 -1.17 10.09
CA LYS A 31 -9.57 -0.68 11.03
C LYS A 31 -10.75 0.02 10.35
N TYR A 32 -10.65 0.28 9.03
CA TYR A 32 -11.69 0.94 8.24
C TYR A 32 -12.07 0.15 6.96
N PRO A 33 -13.38 -0.06 6.69
CA PRO A 33 -14.52 0.17 7.61
C PRO A 33 -14.33 -0.61 8.93
N ILE A 34 -15.13 -0.36 9.97
CA ILE A 34 -15.00 -0.99 11.31
C ILE A 34 -15.36 -2.49 11.22
N VAL A 35 -14.52 -3.22 10.52
CA VAL A 35 -14.51 -4.64 10.27
C VAL A 35 -13.02 -4.97 10.26
N SER A 36 -12.54 -5.47 11.40
CA SER A 36 -11.14 -5.84 11.55
C SER A 36 -10.85 -7.03 10.64
N GLU A 37 -10.34 -6.75 9.45
CA GLU A 37 -9.91 -7.78 8.51
C GLU A 37 -8.39 -7.94 8.59
N GLU A 38 -7.96 -9.19 8.82
CA GLU A 38 -6.55 -9.54 8.78
C GLU A 38 -6.07 -9.72 7.33
N PHE A 39 -4.89 -9.19 7.05
CA PHE A 39 -4.21 -9.34 5.77
C PHE A 39 -2.78 -9.86 6.04
N PRO A 40 -2.36 -10.98 5.42
CA PRO A 40 -1.01 -11.49 5.59
C PRO A 40 -0.01 -10.52 4.96
N LEU A 41 1.02 -10.17 5.73
CA LEU A 41 2.14 -9.36 5.27
C LEU A 41 3.34 -10.29 5.07
N TYR A 42 3.57 -10.64 3.81
CA TYR A 42 4.73 -11.43 3.43
C TYR A 42 5.97 -10.54 3.29
N ASP A 43 7.16 -11.11 3.54
CA ASP A 43 8.43 -10.37 3.45
C ASP A 43 8.69 -9.75 2.08
N TYR A 44 8.16 -10.37 1.01
CA TYR A 44 8.28 -9.87 -0.35
C TYR A 44 7.29 -8.73 -0.68
N ASP A 45 6.26 -8.49 0.14
CA ASP A 45 5.24 -7.47 -0.10
C ASP A 45 5.63 -6.12 0.52
N TRP A 46 6.81 -5.63 0.16
CA TRP A 46 7.29 -4.31 0.57
C TRP A 46 6.39 -3.18 0.05
N TYR A 47 5.61 -3.42 -1.01
CA TYR A 47 4.62 -2.48 -1.56
C TYR A 47 3.57 -2.08 -0.53
N LEU A 48 3.08 -3.02 0.28
CA LEU A 48 2.13 -2.73 1.35
C LEU A 48 2.77 -1.85 2.42
N ILE A 49 4.02 -2.11 2.78
CA ILE A 49 4.75 -1.27 3.76
C ILE A 49 4.87 0.16 3.26
N VAL A 50 5.27 0.36 2.00
CA VAL A 50 5.38 1.69 1.39
C VAL A 50 4.02 2.40 1.34
N ALA A 51 2.95 1.67 1.01
CA ALA A 51 1.59 2.20 1.03
C ALA A 51 1.20 2.71 2.43
N LEU A 52 1.46 1.91 3.48
CA LEU A 52 1.17 2.25 4.86
C LEU A 52 2.02 3.43 5.37
N GLU A 53 3.32 3.46 5.07
CA GLU A 53 4.20 4.56 5.47
C GLU A 53 3.84 5.90 4.79
N LYS A 54 3.32 5.84 3.56
CA LYS A 54 2.78 7.01 2.86
C LYS A 54 1.44 7.44 3.45
N ALA A 55 0.56 6.50 3.79
CA ALA A 55 -0.71 6.76 4.44
C ALA A 55 -0.53 7.35 5.85
N ASP A 56 0.48 6.92 6.59
CA ASP A 56 0.84 7.47 7.90
C ASP A 56 1.09 8.98 7.87
N LYS A 57 1.63 9.48 6.76
CA LYS A 57 1.95 10.90 6.53
C LYS A 57 0.74 11.74 6.12
N VAL A 58 -0.44 11.14 5.90
CA VAL A 58 -1.67 11.86 5.61
C VAL A 58 -2.21 12.52 6.88
N SER A 59 -2.40 13.83 6.87
CA SER A 59 -2.84 14.58 8.06
C SER A 59 -4.36 14.82 8.11
N THR A 60 -5.05 14.82 6.97
CA THR A 60 -6.49 15.12 6.87
C THR A 60 -7.28 13.92 6.34
N ASP A 61 -8.56 13.84 6.69
CA ASP A 61 -9.50 12.84 6.17
C ASP A 61 -9.05 11.39 6.35
N ARG A 62 -8.31 11.11 7.43
CA ARG A 62 -7.70 9.79 7.70
C ARG A 62 -8.72 8.65 7.82
N HIS A 63 -9.98 8.95 8.13
CA HIS A 63 -11.09 7.99 8.10
C HIS A 63 -11.34 7.39 6.70
N LEU A 64 -10.84 8.03 5.63
CA LEU A 64 -10.90 7.53 4.26
C LEU A 64 -9.75 6.56 3.92
N LEU A 65 -8.79 6.33 4.81
CA LEU A 65 -7.73 5.31 4.67
C LEU A 65 -8.29 3.91 4.93
N THR A 66 -9.24 3.50 4.09
CA THR A 66 -9.88 2.19 4.18
C THR A 66 -8.96 1.09 3.69
N ARG A 67 -9.28 -0.16 4.07
CA ARG A 67 -8.66 -1.36 3.52
C ARG A 67 -8.62 -1.32 2.00
N GLU A 68 -9.74 -1.02 1.36
CA GLU A 68 -9.85 -0.97 -0.09
C GLU A 68 -8.88 0.06 -0.68
N LEU A 69 -8.85 1.28 -0.14
CA LEU A 69 -7.95 2.33 -0.64
C LEU A 69 -6.48 1.92 -0.48
N LEU A 70 -6.11 1.37 0.67
CA LEU A 70 -4.72 0.97 0.96
C LEU A 70 -4.27 -0.22 0.12
N LEU A 71 -5.14 -1.21 -0.11
CA LEU A 71 -4.84 -2.35 -0.98
C LEU A 71 -4.78 -1.93 -2.46
N ASN A 72 -5.66 -1.04 -2.90
CA ASN A 72 -5.58 -0.46 -4.25
C ASN A 72 -4.30 0.36 -4.43
N TYR A 73 -3.89 1.09 -3.39
CA TYR A 73 -2.63 1.83 -3.41
C TYR A 73 -1.42 0.91 -3.47
N ARG A 74 -1.39 -0.14 -2.64
CA ARG A 74 -0.39 -1.21 -2.68
C ARG A 74 -0.29 -1.83 -4.07
N ASN A 75 -1.43 -2.13 -4.71
CA ASN A 75 -1.46 -2.68 -6.07
C ASN A 75 -0.90 -1.69 -7.09
N ALA A 76 -1.29 -0.42 -7.03
CA ALA A 76 -0.74 0.61 -7.91
C ALA A 76 0.77 0.81 -7.72
N ILE A 77 1.32 0.66 -6.51
CA ILE A 77 2.77 0.68 -6.28
C ILE A 77 3.41 -0.56 -6.93
N ARG A 78 2.82 -1.75 -6.74
CA ARG A 78 3.30 -2.99 -7.36
C ARG A 78 3.34 -2.90 -8.88
N GLU A 79 2.25 -2.46 -9.52
CA GLU A 79 2.18 -2.27 -10.98
C GLU A 79 3.16 -1.18 -11.44
N GLY A 80 3.25 -0.08 -10.66
CA GLY A 80 4.20 1.01 -10.91
C GLY A 80 5.65 0.54 -10.98
N TYR A 81 6.04 -0.35 -10.08
CA TYR A 81 7.38 -0.95 -10.04
C TYR A 81 7.56 -2.05 -11.11
N ASN A 82 6.71 -3.08 -11.09
CA ASN A 82 6.87 -4.28 -11.94
C ASN A 82 6.81 -3.98 -13.43
N HIS A 83 6.00 -3.00 -13.84
CA HIS A 83 5.83 -2.59 -15.23
C HIS A 83 6.48 -1.25 -15.54
N GLN A 84 7.31 -0.71 -14.62
CA GLN A 84 8.04 0.55 -14.79
C GLN A 84 7.13 1.75 -15.14
N LEU A 85 5.90 1.77 -14.59
CA LEU A 85 4.92 2.84 -14.84
C LEU A 85 5.15 4.09 -13.98
N ASP A 86 5.91 3.95 -12.89
CA ASP A 86 6.46 5.08 -12.12
C ASP A 86 7.98 4.95 -12.03
N SER A 87 8.70 5.86 -12.70
CA SER A 87 10.16 5.91 -12.66
C SER A 87 10.74 6.26 -11.30
N ALA A 88 9.92 6.74 -10.36
CA ALA A 88 10.34 6.94 -8.98
C ALA A 88 10.41 5.63 -8.18
N LEU A 89 9.87 4.52 -8.70
CA LEU A 89 9.90 3.22 -8.06
C LEU A 89 11.03 2.37 -8.66
N ASP A 90 12.24 2.53 -8.16
CA ASP A 90 13.46 1.85 -8.65
C ASP A 90 13.96 0.72 -7.73
N GLY A 91 13.30 0.50 -6.58
CA GLY A 91 13.64 -0.59 -5.66
C GLY A 91 12.88 -0.54 -4.34
N ARG A 92 13.20 -1.46 -3.43
CA ARG A 92 12.47 -1.63 -2.14
C ARG A 92 12.50 -0.42 -1.18
N PHE A 93 13.41 0.53 -1.41
CA PHE A 93 13.57 1.75 -0.61
C PHE A 93 12.94 2.98 -1.28
N SER A 94 12.33 2.79 -2.45
CA SER A 94 11.72 3.83 -3.24
C SER A 94 10.28 4.10 -2.82
N TYR A 95 9.78 5.28 -3.13
CA TYR A 95 8.42 5.70 -2.79
C TYR A 95 7.74 6.34 -4.00
N PRO A 96 6.42 6.13 -4.17
CA PRO A 96 5.68 6.79 -5.24
C PRO A 96 5.71 8.30 -5.06
N ARG A 97 5.87 9.03 -6.17
CA ARG A 97 5.84 10.49 -6.20
C ARG A 97 4.40 11.01 -6.27
N ASN A 98 3.73 11.00 -5.12
CA ASN A 98 2.42 11.60 -4.92
C ASN A 98 2.35 12.42 -3.62
N LYS A 99 1.38 13.35 -3.55
CA LYS A 99 1.09 14.12 -2.34
C LYS A 99 0.58 13.19 -1.22
N ASN A 100 0.96 13.48 0.03
CA ASN A 100 0.49 12.73 1.21
C ASN A 100 -0.92 13.21 1.63
N THR A 101 -1.88 13.10 0.72
CA THR A 101 -3.30 13.39 0.96
C THR A 101 -4.14 12.27 0.38
N ILE A 102 -5.40 12.13 0.82
CA ILE A 102 -6.33 11.15 0.24
C ILE A 102 -6.43 11.32 -1.27
N GLN A 103 -6.58 12.56 -1.75
CA GLN A 103 -6.64 12.85 -3.17
C GLN A 103 -5.32 12.50 -3.89
N GLY A 104 -4.16 12.75 -3.25
CA GLY A 104 -2.87 12.38 -3.80
C GLY A 104 -2.68 10.87 -3.95
N ILE A 105 -3.22 10.08 -3.02
CA ILE A 105 -3.25 8.61 -3.12
C ILE A 105 -4.19 8.17 -4.25
N LYS A 106 -5.43 8.67 -4.29
CA LYS A 106 -6.41 8.32 -5.33
C LYS A 106 -5.92 8.66 -6.74
N SER A 107 -5.41 9.87 -6.95
CA SER A 107 -4.89 10.28 -8.26
C SER A 107 -3.65 9.50 -8.67
N TYR A 108 -2.83 9.03 -7.73
CA TYR A 108 -1.73 8.13 -8.04
C TYR A 108 -2.25 6.78 -8.56
N ILE A 109 -3.22 6.19 -7.85
CA ILE A 109 -3.86 4.92 -8.24
C ILE A 109 -4.42 5.03 -9.66
N GLU A 110 -5.24 6.04 -9.92
CA GLU A 110 -5.84 6.32 -11.23
C GLU A 110 -4.77 6.45 -12.32
N ARG A 111 -3.71 7.21 -12.07
CA ARG A 111 -2.61 7.41 -13.03
C ARG A 111 -1.93 6.10 -13.40
N ILE A 112 -1.64 5.23 -12.44
CA ILE A 112 -0.97 3.95 -12.71
C ILE A 112 -1.87 3.02 -13.52
N PHE A 113 -3.12 2.85 -13.09
CA PHE A 113 -4.05 1.95 -13.77
C PHE A 113 -4.43 2.46 -15.17
N LYS A 114 -4.49 3.79 -15.36
CA LYS A 114 -4.66 4.38 -16.69
C LYS A 114 -3.49 4.02 -17.62
N LYS A 115 -2.25 4.18 -17.16
CA LYS A 115 -1.06 3.79 -17.95
C LYS A 115 -1.06 2.30 -18.27
N GLN A 116 -1.48 1.45 -17.33
CA GLN A 116 -1.60 0.01 -17.57
C GLN A 116 -2.65 -0.31 -18.65
N ASP A 117 -3.79 0.37 -18.62
CA ASP A 117 -4.85 0.22 -19.63
C ASP A 117 -4.40 0.70 -21.01
N GLU A 118 -3.67 1.81 -21.09
CA GLU A 118 -3.07 2.31 -22.33
C GLU A 118 -2.12 1.29 -22.97
N ILE A 119 -1.19 0.73 -22.18
CA ILE A 119 -0.28 -0.33 -22.65
C ILE A 119 -1.05 -1.57 -23.11
N ARG A 120 -2.11 -1.95 -22.37
CA ARG A 120 -2.95 -3.08 -22.75
C ARG A 120 -3.64 -2.86 -24.10
N LYS A 121 -4.21 -1.67 -24.34
CA LYS A 121 -4.88 -1.33 -25.59
C LYS A 121 -3.91 -1.31 -26.76
N GLU A 122 -2.71 -0.75 -26.56
CA GLU A 122 -1.63 -0.78 -27.54
C GLU A 122 -1.25 -2.24 -27.92
N MET A 123 -1.15 -3.14 -26.95
CA MET A 123 -0.87 -4.56 -27.21
C MET A 123 -2.00 -5.30 -27.94
N LEU A 124 -3.25 -4.88 -27.73
CA LEU A 124 -4.43 -5.52 -28.34
C LEU A 124 -4.82 -4.90 -29.70
N GLY A 125 -4.16 -3.82 -30.13
CA GLY A 125 -4.51 -3.10 -31.36
C GLY A 125 -5.84 -2.36 -31.28
N GLU A 126 -6.34 -2.09 -30.08
CA GLU A 126 -7.56 -1.32 -29.83
C GLU A 126 -7.18 0.16 -29.79
N SER A 127 -7.28 0.85 -30.93
CA SER A 127 -7.07 2.31 -31.06
C SER A 127 -8.39 3.07 -31.10
#